data_AF-A0A401TJJ6-F1
#
_entry.id   AF-A0A401TJJ6-F1
#
_cell.length_a   1.000
_cell.length_b   1.000
_cell.length_c   1.000
_cell.angle_alpha   90.00
_cell.angle_beta   90.00
_cell.angle_gamma   90.00
#
_symmetry.space_group_name_H-M   'P 1'
#
loop_
_entity.id
_entity.type
_entity.pdbx_description
1 polymer ?
#
loop_
_entity_poly.entity_id
_entity_poly.type
_entity_poly.pdbx_seq_one_letter_code
_entity_poly.pdbx_strand_id
1 'polypeptide(L)'
;YKPRGNEGFYFDGTGYALIKLSGYAQNLAIEQTIQTLSKNAVLLYLESKDSSCVLTIEDGRLVFRYDLKSSAPKVSQSSVPLNTSNEIVVIFIMI
;
A
#
# COMPACT_ATOMS: atom_id res chain seq x y z
N TYR A 1 9.43 26.23 10.37
CA TYR A 1 8.70 25.81 9.16
C TYR A 1 9.73 25.39 8.12
N LYS A 2 9.92 24.08 7.88
CA LYS A 2 10.77 23.59 6.78
C LYS A 2 9.87 23.43 5.54
N PRO A 3 10.24 23.95 4.37
CA PRO A 3 9.49 23.69 3.16
C PRO A 3 9.66 22.21 2.80
N ARG A 4 8.56 21.45 2.72
CA ARG A 4 8.55 20.09 2.17
C ARG A 4 8.54 20.20 0.65
N GLY A 5 9.72 20.22 0.05
CA GLY A 5 9.88 20.03 -1.39
C GLY A 5 10.97 18.98 -1.64
N ASN A 6 10.60 17.91 -2.36
CA ASN A 6 11.47 16.98 -3.11
C ASN A 6 12.18 15.79 -2.41
N GLU A 7 11.56 15.10 -1.45
CA GLU A 7 12.04 13.75 -1.02
C GLU A 7 10.99 12.65 -1.31
N GLY A 8 10.31 12.72 -2.46
CA GLY A 8 9.35 11.72 -2.92
C GLY A 8 9.84 10.99 -4.17
N PHE A 9 9.40 9.75 -4.36
CA PHE A 9 9.63 9.00 -5.60
C PHE A 9 8.43 9.16 -6.52
N TYR A 10 8.70 9.45 -7.80
CA TYR A 10 7.67 9.49 -8.84
C TYR A 10 7.59 8.13 -9.55
N PHE A 11 6.38 7.59 -9.65
CA PHE A 11 6.06 6.38 -10.41
C PHE A 11 5.09 6.77 -11.52
N ASP A 12 5.43 6.45 -12.76
CA ASP A 12 4.62 6.73 -13.95
C ASP A 12 3.63 5.61 -14.29
N GLY A 13 3.56 4.57 -13.44
CA GLY A 13 2.81 3.35 -13.67
C GLY A 13 3.66 2.18 -14.14
N THR A 14 4.97 2.38 -14.34
CA THR A 14 5.93 1.30 -14.62
C THR A 14 6.90 1.10 -13.46
N GLY A 15 7.26 -0.17 -13.21
CA GLY A 15 8.21 -0.54 -12.16
C GLY A 15 7.65 -0.48 -10.73
N TYR A 16 8.54 -0.61 -9.76
CA TYR A 16 8.24 -0.61 -8.33
C TYR A 16 9.51 -0.34 -7.52
N ALA A 17 9.36 0.13 -6.28
CA ALA A 17 10.44 0.14 -5.30
C ALA A 17 10.43 -1.17 -4.50
N LEU A 18 11.59 -1.81 -4.34
CA LEU A 18 11.73 -3.05 -3.57
C LEU A 18 12.44 -2.78 -2.24
N ILE A 19 11.80 -3.15 -1.15
CA ILE A 19 12.42 -3.16 0.18
C ILE A 19 12.59 -4.62 0.60
N LYS A 20 13.83 -5.05 0.80
CA LYS A 20 14.15 -6.37 1.35
C LYS A 20 14.31 -6.25 2.85
N LEU A 21 13.35 -6.79 3.59
CA LEU A 21 13.44 -6.89 5.04
C LEU A 21 14.18 -8.18 5.41
N SER A 22 15.20 -8.08 6.27
CA SER A 22 15.92 -9.24 6.82
C SER A 22 15.39 -9.59 8.21
N GLY A 23 15.00 -10.85 8.40
CA GLY A 23 14.49 -11.37 9.68
C GLY A 23 12.97 -11.43 9.79
N TYR A 24 12.46 -12.07 10.85
CA TYR A 24 11.04 -12.12 11.17
C TYR A 24 10.66 -10.83 11.92
N ALA A 25 10.05 -9.87 11.22
CA ALA A 25 9.42 -8.73 11.89
C ALA A 25 8.13 -9.22 12.57
N GLN A 26 8.11 -9.28 13.91
CA GLN A 26 6.89 -9.58 14.66
C GLN A 26 5.83 -8.49 14.51
N ASN A 27 6.26 -7.24 14.28
CA ASN A 27 5.41 -6.10 14.00
C ASN A 27 6.00 -5.31 12.83
N LEU A 28 5.17 -4.97 11.85
CA LEU A 28 5.57 -4.17 10.70
C LEU A 28 4.59 -3.01 10.53
N ALA A 29 5.10 -1.79 10.68
CA ALA A 29 4.37 -0.57 10.38
C ALA A 29 5.02 0.11 9.17
N ILE A 30 4.23 0.36 8.13
CA ILE A 30 4.64 1.07 6.93
C ILE A 30 3.73 2.29 6.80
N GLU A 31 4.33 3.47 6.84
CA GLU A 31 3.65 4.75 6.61
C GLU A 31 4.13 5.34 5.28
N GLN A 32 3.18 5.65 4.40
CA GLN A 32 3.45 6.23 3.08
C GLN A 32 2.53 7.43 2.85
N THR A 33 3.09 8.54 2.35
CA THR A 33 2.30 9.64 1.79
C THR A 33 2.26 9.49 0.28
N ILE A 34 1.06 9.38 -0.29
CA ILE A 34 0.83 9.09 -1.71
C ILE A 34 -0.06 10.18 -2.31
N GLN A 35 0.36 10.71 -3.44
CA GLN A 35 -0.48 11.54 -4.30
C GLN A 35 -0.57 10.85 -5.66
N THR A 36 -1.78 10.59 -6.14
CA THR A 36 -2.00 9.91 -7.41
C THR A 36 -3.33 10.30 -8.03
N LEU A 37 -3.37 10.47 -9.35
CA LEU A 37 -4.61 10.65 -10.10
C LEU A 37 -5.19 9.31 -10.61
N SER A 38 -4.45 8.21 -10.43
CA SER A 38 -4.85 6.89 -10.91
C SER A 38 -6.00 6.33 -10.06
N LYS A 39 -7.06 5.89 -10.74
CA LYS A 39 -8.17 5.17 -10.09
C LYS A 39 -7.89 3.69 -9.90
N ASN A 40 -6.81 3.18 -10.49
CA ASN A 40 -6.35 1.81 -10.36
C ASN A 40 -4.84 1.82 -10.15
N ALA A 41 -4.37 1.30 -9.01
CA ALA A 41 -2.95 1.30 -8.65
C ALA A 41 -2.64 0.24 -7.59
N VAL A 42 -1.43 -0.32 -7.63
CA VAL A 42 -0.87 -1.09 -6.50
C VAL A 42 -0.09 -0.11 -5.63
N LEU A 43 -0.42 -0.07 -4.33
CA LEU A 43 0.24 0.82 -3.37
C LEU A 43 1.31 0.08 -2.58
N LEU A 44 1.00 -1.15 -2.16
CA LEU A 44 1.87 -1.99 -1.36
C LEU A 44 1.63 -3.46 -1.70
N TYR A 45 2.72 -4.21 -1.83
CA TYR A 45 2.70 -5.66 -1.90
C TYR A 45 3.76 -6.20 -0.94
N LEU A 46 3.33 -7.04 -0.01
CA LEU A 46 4.21 -7.75 0.91
C LEU A 46 4.00 -9.25 0.72
N GLU A 47 5.10 -9.96 0.61
CA GLU A 47 5.10 -11.41 0.47
C GLU A 47 6.14 -12.00 1.42
N SER A 48 5.75 -13.11 2.02
CA SER A 48 6.63 -14.04 2.72
C SER A 48 6.33 -15.44 2.16
N LYS A 49 7.13 -16.43 2.57
CA LYS A 49 7.07 -17.79 2.02
C LYS A 49 5.65 -18.37 1.90
N ASP A 50 4.78 -18.11 2.87
CA ASP A 50 3.44 -18.72 2.94
C ASP A 50 2.31 -17.68 3.12
N SER A 51 2.63 -16.39 3.07
CA SER A 51 1.65 -15.33 3.34
C SER A 51 1.90 -14.13 2.43
N SER A 52 0.83 -13.51 1.97
CA SER A 52 0.89 -12.27 1.19
C SER A 52 -0.15 -11.27 1.64
N CYS A 53 0.12 -9.99 1.46
CA CYS A 53 -0.89 -8.95 1.54
C CYS A 53 -0.64 -7.87 0.48
N VAL A 54 -1.73 -7.34 -0.04
CA VAL A 54 -1.71 -6.34 -1.10
C VAL A 54 -2.71 -5.24 -0.80
N LEU A 55 -2.27 -4.00 -0.95
CA LEU A 55 -3.12 -2.83 -0.88
C LEU A 55 -3.16 -2.17 -2.26
N THR A 56 -4.36 -1.98 -2.77
CA THR A 56 -4.63 -1.45 -4.11
C THR A 56 -5.64 -0.31 -4.05
N ILE A 57 -5.63 0.54 -5.06
CA ILE A 57 -6.77 1.37 -5.46
C ILE A 57 -7.47 0.63 -6.60
N GLU A 58 -8.77 0.42 -6.48
CA GLU A 58 -9.62 -0.17 -7.53
C GLU A 58 -10.88 0.67 -7.69
N ASP A 59 -11.11 1.19 -8.89
CA ASP A 59 -12.17 2.17 -9.18
C ASP A 59 -12.20 3.34 -8.18
N GLY A 60 -11.02 3.80 -7.78
CA GLY A 60 -10.83 4.88 -6.81
C GLY A 60 -11.04 4.47 -5.36
N ARG A 61 -11.28 3.20 -5.02
CA ARG A 61 -11.48 2.72 -3.65
C ARG A 61 -10.27 1.96 -3.15
N LEU A 62 -9.94 2.05 -1.86
CA LEU A 62 -8.91 1.20 -1.28
C LEU A 62 -9.43 -0.23 -1.15
N VAL A 63 -8.66 -1.19 -1.66
CA VAL A 63 -8.93 -2.61 -1.54
C VAL A 63 -7.71 -3.29 -0.94
N PHE A 64 -7.91 -3.93 0.20
CA PHE A 64 -6.92 -4.71 0.91
C PHE A 64 -7.23 -6.19 0.75
N ARG A 65 -6.28 -6.97 0.22
CA ARG A 65 -6.37 -8.43 0.16
C ARG A 65 -5.22 -9.05 0.93
N TYR A 66 -5.48 -10.14 1.63
CA TYR A 66 -4.45 -10.85 2.37
C TYR A 66 -4.72 -12.35 2.44
N ASP A 67 -3.65 -13.11 2.42
CA ASP A 67 -3.62 -14.53 2.75
C ASP A 67 -2.54 -14.77 3.81
N LEU A 68 -2.95 -15.24 4.98
CA LEU A 68 -2.08 -15.53 6.12
C LEU A 68 -2.10 -17.03 6.40
N LYS A 69 -1.70 -17.85 5.42
CA LYS A 69 -1.73 -19.32 5.46
C LYS A 69 -3.15 -19.92 5.51
N SER A 70 -4.12 -19.23 4.95
CA SER A 70 -5.50 -19.71 4.87
C SER A 70 -5.74 -20.41 3.53
N SER A 71 -6.84 -21.15 3.41
CA SER A 71 -7.21 -21.78 2.13
C SER A 71 -7.79 -20.79 1.10
N ALA A 72 -8.15 -19.56 1.52
CA ALA A 72 -8.74 -18.57 0.64
C ALA A 72 -8.38 -17.12 1.08
N PRO A 73 -7.93 -16.27 0.15
CA PRO A 73 -7.59 -14.89 0.46
C PRO A 73 -8.82 -14.10 0.93
N LYS A 74 -8.62 -13.26 1.93
CA LYS A 74 -9.65 -12.36 2.46
C LYS A 74 -9.54 -10.99 1.79
N VAL A 75 -10.66 -10.30 1.64
CA VAL A 75 -10.76 -9.00 0.97
C VAL A 75 -11.55 -8.03 1.83
N SER A 76 -11.05 -6.80 1.96
CA SER A 76 -11.72 -5.66 2.58
C SER A 76 -11.62 -4.45 1.65
N GLN A 77 -12.70 -3.68 1.54
CA GLN A 77 -12.77 -2.50 0.67
C GLN A 77 -13.27 -1.28 1.44
N SER A 78 -12.76 -0.10 1.10
CA SER A 78 -13.27 1.15 1.64
C SER A 78 -14.69 1.44 1.16
N SER A 79 -15.55 1.84 2.10
CA SER A 79 -16.95 2.20 1.82
C SER A 79 -17.09 3.46 0.97
N VAL A 80 -16.08 4.33 1.00
CA VAL A 80 -16.03 5.59 0.25
C VAL A 80 -14.83 5.58 -0.71
N PRO A 81 -14.96 6.14 -1.93
CA PRO A 81 -13.82 6.38 -2.81
C PRO A 81 -12.80 7.34 -2.18
N LEU A 82 -11.55 7.15 -2.53
CA LEU A 82 -10.47 8.06 -2.21
C LEU A 82 -10.64 9.38 -2.95
N ASN A 83 -10.28 10.46 -2.28
CA ASN A 83 -10.08 11.73 -2.94
C ASN A 83 -8.67 11.79 -3.55
N THR A 84 -8.55 11.34 -4.80
CA THR A 84 -7.29 11.26 -5.54
C THR A 84 -6.73 12.63 -5.94
N SER A 85 -7.47 13.74 -5.77
CA SER A 85 -6.92 15.08 -6.06
C SER A 85 -6.03 15.62 -4.94
N ASN A 86 -5.99 14.97 -3.78
CA ASN A 86 -5.24 15.40 -2.60
C ASN A 86 -4.17 14.36 -2.23
N GLU A 87 -3.20 14.79 -1.42
CA GLU A 87 -2.29 13.85 -0.74
C GLU A 87 -3.09 12.95 0.21
N ILE A 88 -2.78 11.66 0.19
CA ILE A 88 -3.38 10.65 1.05
C ILE A 88 -2.26 10.03 1.86
N VAL A 89 -2.44 9.95 3.17
CA VAL A 89 -1.53 9.20 4.04
C VAL A 89 -2.10 7.80 4.22
N VAL A 90 -1.32 6.80 3.82
CA VAL A 90 -1.63 5.39 3.98
C VAL A 90 -0.76 4.85 5.11
N ILE A 91 -1.41 4.37 6.16
CA ILE A 91 -0.75 3.73 7.31
C ILE A 91 -1.14 2.25 7.29
N PHE A 92 -0.16 1.39 7.01
CA PHE A 92 -0.31 -0.04 7.06
C PHE A 92 0.35 -0.58 8.32
N ILE A 93 -0.43 -1.24 9.19
CA ILE A 93 0.06 -1.82 10.43
C ILE A 93 -0.28 -3.31 10.41
N MET A 94 0.74 -4.14 10.52
CA MET A 94 0.63 -5.57 10.77
C MET A 94 1.11 -5.85 12.19
N ILE A 95 0.18 -6.31 13.02
CA ILE A 95 0.35 -6.75 14.42
C ILE A 95 0.14 -8.25 14.54
#